data_AF-A0A1N6PUV7-F1
#
_entry.id   AF-A0A1N6PUV7-F1
#
_cell.length_a   1.000
_cell.length_b   1.000
_cell.length_c   1.000
_cell.angle_alpha   90.00
_cell.angle_beta   90.00
_cell.angle_gamma   90.00
#
_symmetry.space_group_name_H-M   'P 1'
#
loop_
_entity.id
_entity.type
_entity.pdbx_description
1 polymer ?
#
loop_
_entity_poly.entity_id
_entity_poly.type
_entity_poly.pdbx_seq_one_letter_code
_entity_poly.pdbx_strand_id
1 'polypeptide(L)' 'MEGNWSASTKSMEFKGKMKDPARPGKDCDVREVFTFVDDNTQKLEMYGPDSKTGKEFKMMEIKFTRKK' A
#
# COMPACT_ATOMS: atom_id res chain seq x y z
N MET A 1 -11.39 0.89 -3.98
CA MET A 1 -10.42 1.54 -3.08
C MET A 1 -10.40 3.01 -3.46
N GLU A 2 -10.73 3.87 -2.52
CA GLU A 2 -10.71 5.31 -2.71
C GLU A 2 -9.32 5.81 -2.31
N GLY A 3 -8.75 6.71 -3.12
CA GLY A 3 -7.38 7.19 -2.94
C GLY A 3 -7.35 8.70 -2.81
N ASN A 4 -6.67 9.22 -1.77
CA ASN A 4 -6.46 10.65 -1.63
C ASN A 4 -5.08 11.03 -2.21
N TRP A 5 -5.07 12.01 -3.10
CA TRP A 5 -3.82 12.56 -3.63
C TRP A 5 -3.23 13.58 -2.65
N SER A 6 -1.95 13.41 -2.34
CA SER A 6 -1.17 14.35 -1.55
C SER A 6 -0.11 15.00 -2.44
N ALA A 7 -0.31 16.28 -2.76
CA ALA A 7 0.63 17.04 -3.58
C ALA A 7 1.98 17.28 -2.87
N SER A 8 1.99 17.35 -1.54
CA SER A 8 3.21 17.59 -0.74
C SER A 8 4.18 16.41 -0.78
N THR A 9 3.65 15.19 -0.80
CA THR A 9 4.44 13.94 -0.84
C THR A 9 4.48 13.32 -2.24
N LYS A 10 3.82 13.93 -3.23
CA LYS A 10 3.61 13.38 -4.57
C LYS A 10 3.16 11.92 -4.51
N SER A 11 2.24 11.62 -3.60
CA SER A 11 1.78 10.26 -3.33
C SER A 11 0.27 10.14 -3.33
N MET A 12 -0.22 8.99 -3.77
CA MET A 12 -1.62 8.56 -3.63
C MET A 12 -1.70 7.53 -2.52
N GLU A 13 -2.54 7.77 -1.53
CA GLU A 13 -2.85 6.78 -0.50
C GLU A 13 -4.20 6.15 -0.79
N PHE A 14 -4.20 4.86 -1.13
CA PHE A 14 -5.40 4.05 -1.28
C PHE A 14 -5.67 3.30 0.02
N LYS A 15 -6.89 3.39 0.52
CA LYS A 15 -7.35 2.60 1.67
C LYS A 15 -8.46 1.67 1.22
N GLY A 16 -8.38 0.42 1.66
CA GLY A 16 -9.32 -0.63 1.30
C GLY A 16 -9.54 -1.58 2.45
N LYS A 17 -10.68 -2.27 2.43
CA LYS A 17 -10.91 -3.44 3.26
C LYS A 17 -10.83 -4.66 2.35
N MET A 18 -10.02 -5.64 2.74
CA MET A 18 -9.99 -6.95 2.09
C MET A 18 -10.29 -8.04 3.11
N LYS A 19 -10.92 -9.13 2.68
CA LYS A 19 -11.06 -10.30 3.54
C LYS A 19 -9.69 -10.87 3.84
N ASP A 20 -9.40 -11.07 5.13
CA ASP A 20 -8.13 -11.62 5.57
C ASP A 20 -8.08 -13.13 5.26
N PRO A 21 -7.24 -13.59 4.32
CA PRO A 21 -7.10 -15.01 4.04
C PRO A 21 -6.49 -15.78 5.23
N ALA A 22 -5.76 -15.11 6.13
CA ALA A 22 -5.21 -15.71 7.34
C ALA A 22 -6.22 -15.74 8.49
N ARG A 23 -7.27 -14.90 8.45
CA ARG A 23 -8.34 -14.85 9.47
C ARG A 23 -9.71 -14.92 8.80
N PRO A 24 -10.18 -16.14 8.44
CA PRO A 24 -11.46 -16.35 7.78
C PRO A 24 -12.60 -15.64 8.52
N GLY A 25 -13.35 -14.81 7.80
CA GLY A 25 -14.49 -14.07 8.35
C GLY A 25 -14.17 -12.74 9.00
N LYS A 26 -12.90 -12.28 8.98
CA LYS A 26 -12.52 -10.92 9.39
C LYS A 26 -12.06 -10.11 8.18
N ASP A 27 -12.63 -8.93 8.03
CA ASP A 27 -12.09 -7.92 7.12
C ASP A 27 -10.85 -7.29 7.76
N CYS A 28 -9.90 -6.92 6.92
CA CYS A 28 -8.68 -6.27 7.31
C CYS A 28 -8.46 -5.02 6.48
N ASP A 29 -8.10 -3.94 7.16
CA ASP A 29 -7.72 -2.69 6.54
C ASP A 29 -6.36 -2.87 5.86
N VAL A 30 -6.33 -2.56 4.57
CA VAL A 30 -5.12 -2.47 3.78
C VAL A 30 -4.94 -1.05 3.30
N ARG A 31 -3.68 -0.62 3.30
CA ARG A 31 -3.28 0.70 2.83
C ARG A 31 -2.18 0.55 1.80
N GLU A 32 -2.36 1.18 0.66
CA GLU A 32 -1.36 1.25 -0.40
C GLU A 32 -0.94 2.70 -0.60
N VAL A 33 0.36 2.96 -0.60
CA VAL A 33 0.93 4.28 -0.82
C VAL A 33 1.73 4.23 -2.12
N PHE A 34 1.22 4.89 -3.14
CA PHE A 34 1.87 5.03 -4.44
C PHE A 34 2.55 6.39 -4.54
N THR A 35 3.88 6.41 -4.51
CA THR A 35 4.69 7.62 -4.51
C THR A 35 5.39 7.79 -5.85
N PHE A 36 5.26 8.97 -6.45
CA PHE A 36 5.98 9.35 -7.66
C PHE A 36 7.27 10.09 -7.26
N VAL A 37 8.41 9.41 -7.42
CA VAL A 37 9.73 10.00 -7.08
C VAL A 37 10.20 10.90 -8.21
N ASP A 38 10.17 10.36 -9.44
CA ASP A 38 10.50 11.05 -10.68
C ASP A 38 9.81 10.37 -11.87
N ASP A 39 9.99 10.89 -13.09
CA ASP A 39 9.33 10.39 -14.31
C ASP A 39 9.68 8.94 -14.67
N ASN A 40 10.75 8.39 -14.10
CA ASN A 40 11.21 7.02 -14.33
C ASN A 40 11.17 6.16 -13.07
N THR A 41 10.85 6.72 -11.91
CA THR A 41 10.89 6.03 -10.61
C THR A 41 9.59 6.23 -9.85
N GLN A 42 8.91 5.14 -9.55
CA GLN A 42 7.74 5.12 -8.66
C GLN A 42 7.98 4.12 -7.53
N LYS A 43 7.41 4.39 -6.36
CA LYS A 43 7.47 3.51 -5.20
C LYS A 43 6.06 3.15 -4.78
N LEU A 44 5.75 1.87 -4.68
CA LEU A 44 4.50 1.34 -4.17
C LEU A 44 4.78 0.64 -2.84
N GLU A 45 4.10 1.09 -1.79
CA GLU A 45 4.21 0.51 -0.45
C GLU A 45 2.85 -0.02 -0.04
N MET A 46 2.75 -1.32 0.25
CA MET A 46 1.54 -1.92 0.79
C MET A 46 1.72 -2.23 2.27
N TYR A 47 0.71 -1.85 3.02
CA TYR A 47 0.58 -2.06 4.44
C TYR A 47 -0.68 -2.88 4.68
N GLY A 48 -0.54 -3.88 5.54
CA GLY A 48 -1.66 -4.69 5.98
C GLY A 48 -1.36 -5.28 7.35
N PRO A 49 -2.29 -6.04 7.91
CA PRO A 49 -2.10 -6.63 9.22
C PRO A 49 -1.15 -7.81 9.20
N ASP A 50 -0.22 -7.83 10.14
CA ASP A 50 0.67 -8.96 10.38
C ASP A 50 -0.14 -10.22 10.72
N SER A 51 0.13 -11.32 10.00
CA SER A 51 -0.63 -12.57 10.17
C SER A 51 -0.52 -13.15 11.59
N LYS A 52 0.50 -12.76 12.37
CA LYS A 52 0.72 -13.26 13.73
C LYS A 52 0.13 -12.35 14.82
N THR A 53 0.26 -11.03 14.66
CA THR A 53 -0.06 -10.03 15.69
C THR A 53 -1.26 -9.15 15.34
N GLY A 54 -1.66 -9.12 14.06
CA GLY A 54 -2.74 -8.29 13.55
C GLY A 54 -2.41 -6.80 13.45
N LYS A 55 -1.18 -6.37 13.78
CA LYS A 55 -0.76 -4.97 13.68
C LYS A 55 -0.42 -4.61 12.24
N GLU A 56 -0.71 -3.38 11.84
CA GLU A 56 -0.28 -2.88 10.52
C GLU A 56 1.24 -2.95 10.40
N PHE A 57 1.72 -3.63 9.35
CA PHE A 57 3.13 -3.64 8.98
C PHE A 57 3.25 -3.48 7.46
N LYS A 58 4.43 -3.04 7.02
CA LYS A 58 4.75 -2.97 5.60
C LYS A 58 4.91 -4.40 5.07
N MET A 59 3.90 -4.87 4.36
CA MET A 59 3.89 -6.19 3.74
C MET A 59 4.77 -6.23 2.50
N MET A 60 4.77 -5.14 1.72
CA MET A 60 5.45 -5.09 0.45
C MET A 60 5.97 -3.69 0.14
N GLU A 61 7.15 -3.62 -0.45
CA GLU A 61 7.69 -2.43 -1.08
C GLU A 61 8.14 -2.81 -2.49
N ILE A 62 7.62 -2.11 -3.49
CA ILE A 62 8.03 -2.23 -4.88
C ILE A 62 8.60 -0.90 -5.33
N LYS A 63 9.80 -0.94 -5.90
CA LYS A 63 10.38 0.18 -6.63
C LYS A 63 10.25 -0.08 -8.13
N PHE A 64 9.37 0.64 -8.79
CA PHE A 64 9.26 0.63 -10.24
C PHE A 64 10.32 1.57 -10.82
N THR A 65 11.12 1.05 -11.75
CA THR A 65 12.07 1.83 -12.53
C THR A 65 11.81 1.58 -14.01
N ARG A 66 11.77 2.66 -14.80
CA ARG A 66 11.63 2.55 -16.24
C ARG A 66 12.96 2.15 -16.84
N LYS A 67 13.00 1.02 -17.56
CA LYS A 67 14.16 0.68 -18.39
C LYS A 67 14.16 1.61 -19.61
N LYS A 68 15.25 2.35 -19.79
CA LYS A 68 15.50 3.15 -20.98
C LYS A 68 15.87 2.26 -22.16
#